data_AF-A0A8T6THT0-F1
#
_entry.id   AF-A0A8T6THT0-F1
#
_cell.length_a   1.000
_cell.length_b   1.000
_cell.length_c   1.000
_cell.angle_alpha   90.00
_cell.angle_beta   90.00
_cell.angle_gamma   90.00
#
_symmetry.space_group_name_H-M   'P 1'
#
loop_
_entity.id
_entity.type
_entity.pdbx_description
1 polymer ?
#
loop_
_entity_poly.entity_id
_entity_poly.type
_entity_poly.pdbx_seq_one_letter_code
_entity_poly.pdbx_strand_id
1 'polypeptide(L)'
;MNDTYNEAAWVLAFVKRDASMVHNPDFYEYLLSHVHDEAVSISQNLTPGRVQGFVKDADGKAVQYAEVRKDDKVWGTTSGDGSFDFEIAPGEHTFDVYKGDKRETTFTASVTAGTTEDVGTVKLKSVEDEADNTLYILVALVVIIVIILALVMMGRRQNGD
;
A
#
# COMPACT_ATOMS: atom_id res chain seq x y z
N MET A 1 6.53 15.24 -7.57
CA MET A 1 6.91 16.67 -7.45
C MET A 1 8.31 16.79 -8.04
N ASN A 2 8.61 17.89 -8.71
CA ASN A 2 9.73 18.00 -9.65
C ASN A 2 11.01 18.42 -8.90
N ASP A 3 12.00 17.50 -8.78
CA ASP A 3 13.18 17.62 -7.90
C ASP A 3 14.00 18.90 -8.11
N THR A 4 13.99 19.45 -9.33
CA THR A 4 14.66 20.72 -9.70
C THR A 4 14.19 21.92 -8.86
N TYR A 5 12.95 21.90 -8.36
CA TYR A 5 12.44 22.98 -7.49
C TYR A 5 12.95 22.88 -6.06
N ASN A 6 13.37 21.69 -5.62
CA ASN A 6 13.84 21.47 -4.25
C ASN A 6 15.27 22.02 -4.08
N GLU A 7 16.16 21.73 -5.03
CA GLU A 7 17.53 22.24 -5.07
C GLU A 7 17.57 23.77 -5.15
N ALA A 8 16.76 24.37 -6.03
CA ALA A 8 16.68 25.83 -6.18
C ALA A 8 16.14 26.51 -4.92
N ALA A 9 15.19 25.88 -4.21
CA ALA A 9 14.67 26.37 -2.94
C ALA A 9 15.71 26.26 -1.82
N TRP A 10 16.47 25.16 -1.77
CA TRP A 10 17.56 24.97 -0.82
C TRP A 10 18.68 26.00 -1.03
N VAL A 11 19.12 26.20 -2.28
CA VAL A 11 20.13 27.22 -2.65
C VAL A 11 19.66 28.61 -2.21
N LEU A 12 18.40 28.95 -2.48
CA LEU A 12 17.84 30.24 -2.10
C LEU A 12 17.80 30.42 -0.56
N ALA A 13 17.46 29.37 0.19
CA ALA A 13 17.45 29.40 1.65
C ALA A 13 18.86 29.50 2.24
N PHE A 14 19.82 28.77 1.68
CA PHE A 14 21.23 28.82 2.07
C PHE A 14 21.81 30.23 1.88
N VAL A 15 21.63 30.80 0.69
CA VAL A 15 22.11 32.17 0.35
C VAL A 15 21.44 33.23 1.25
N LYS A 16 20.15 33.08 1.57
CA LYS A 16 19.44 34.00 2.48
C LYS A 16 19.94 33.93 3.92
N ARG A 17 20.33 32.74 4.40
CA ARG A 17 20.82 32.54 5.77
C ARG A 17 22.22 33.12 5.97
N ASP A 18 23.06 33.09 4.95
CA ASP A 18 24.44 33.56 5.03
C ASP A 18 24.57 35.10 4.93
N ALA A 19 23.49 35.80 4.55
CA ALA A 19 23.39 37.26 4.42
C ALA A 19 24.47 37.95 3.56
N SER A 20 25.34 37.18 2.92
CA SER A 20 26.42 37.65 2.06
C SER A 20 26.16 37.19 0.63
N MET A 21 25.72 38.11 -0.23
CA MET A 21 25.83 37.94 -1.69
C MET A 21 27.29 38.10 -2.15
N VAL A 22 28.24 38.21 -1.22
CA VAL A 22 29.67 38.47 -1.45
C VAL A 22 30.44 37.22 -1.07
N HIS A 23 30.71 36.37 -2.06
CA HIS A 23 31.63 35.23 -1.97
C HIS A 23 31.51 34.39 -0.69
N ASN A 24 30.63 33.39 -0.71
CA ASN A 24 30.82 32.22 0.14
C ASN A 24 31.75 31.26 -0.63
N PRO A 25 33.05 31.19 -0.30
CA PRO A 25 34.01 30.35 -1.03
C PRO A 25 33.63 28.87 -0.98
N ASP A 26 32.86 28.46 0.03
CA ASP A 26 32.49 27.07 0.29
C ASP A 26 31.10 26.75 -0.27
N PHE A 27 30.41 27.72 -0.90
CA PHE A 27 29.08 27.50 -1.50
C PHE A 27 29.07 26.31 -2.45
N TYR A 28 30.12 26.18 -3.28
CA TYR A 28 30.27 25.06 -4.19
C TYR A 28 30.44 23.73 -3.45
N GLU A 29 31.18 23.70 -2.35
CA GLU A 29 31.36 22.48 -1.55
C GLU A 29 30.05 22.07 -0.86
N TYR A 30 29.32 23.03 -0.28
CA TYR A 30 28.01 22.76 0.32
C TYR A 30 26.97 22.31 -0.69
N LEU A 31 26.91 22.94 -1.87
CA LEU A 31 26.00 22.54 -2.93
C LEU A 31 26.35 21.14 -3.44
N LEU A 32 27.63 20.86 -3.67
CA LEU A 32 28.09 19.54 -4.12
C LEU A 32 27.80 18.46 -3.07
N SER A 33 28.04 18.74 -1.78
CA SER A 33 27.68 17.82 -0.70
C SER A 33 26.18 17.55 -0.65
N HIS A 34 25.36 18.60 -0.74
CA HIS A 34 23.92 18.45 -0.69
C HIS A 34 23.37 17.65 -1.87
N VAL A 35 23.79 17.98 -3.09
CA VAL A 35 23.41 17.23 -4.30
C VAL A 35 23.95 15.80 -4.25
N HIS A 36 25.14 15.58 -3.68
CA HIS A 36 25.68 14.23 -3.46
C HIS A 36 24.81 13.43 -2.49
N ASP A 37 24.45 14.00 -1.35
CA ASP A 37 23.60 13.34 -0.34
C ASP A 37 22.21 13.03 -0.91
N GLU A 38 21.61 13.97 -1.66
CA GLU A 38 20.34 13.73 -2.36
C GLU A 38 20.49 12.62 -3.40
N ALA A 39 21.52 12.66 -4.25
CA ALA A 39 21.77 11.61 -5.24
C ALA A 39 22.03 10.23 -4.60
N VAL A 40 22.73 10.17 -3.47
CA VAL A 40 22.93 8.94 -2.70
C VAL A 40 21.60 8.45 -2.14
N SER A 41 20.76 9.33 -1.60
CA SER A 41 19.44 8.96 -1.09
C SER A 41 18.51 8.43 -2.19
N ILE A 42 18.53 9.05 -3.38
CA ILE A 42 17.78 8.60 -4.55
C ILE A 42 18.30 7.24 -5.00
N SER A 43 19.62 7.06 -5.10
CA SER A 43 20.24 5.80 -5.51
C SER A 43 19.93 4.65 -4.53
N GLN A 44 19.94 4.91 -3.23
CA GLN A 44 19.53 3.94 -2.22
C GLN A 44 18.04 3.58 -2.37
N ASN A 45 17.17 4.56 -2.64
CA ASN A 45 15.76 4.32 -2.95
C ASN A 45 15.52 3.63 -4.31
N LEU A 46 16.55 3.57 -5.18
CA LEU A 46 16.49 2.82 -6.45
C LEU A 46 16.99 1.38 -6.31
N THR A 47 17.65 1.04 -5.20
CA THR A 47 18.05 -0.35 -4.95
C THR A 47 16.78 -1.17 -4.69
N PRO A 48 16.40 -2.12 -5.56
CA PRO A 48 15.20 -2.90 -5.36
C PRO A 48 15.27 -3.67 -4.04
N GLY A 49 14.13 -3.78 -3.36
CA GLY A 49 13.95 -4.83 -2.38
C GLY A 49 13.37 -6.08 -3.04
N ARG A 50 13.30 -7.16 -2.28
CA ARG A 50 12.79 -8.46 -2.72
C ARG A 50 11.53 -8.79 -1.92
N VAL A 51 10.52 -9.33 -2.57
CA VAL A 51 9.29 -9.81 -1.93
C VAL A 51 9.19 -11.30 -2.16
N GLN A 52 9.00 -12.06 -1.09
CA GLN A 52 8.78 -13.50 -1.15
C GLN A 52 7.56 -13.92 -0.32
N GLY A 53 6.97 -15.06 -0.66
CA GLY A 53 5.89 -15.65 0.11
C GLY A 53 5.33 -16.90 -0.54
N PHE A 54 4.21 -17.36 0.00
CA PHE A 54 3.50 -18.55 -0.49
C PHE A 54 2.02 -18.24 -0.72
N VAL A 55 1.46 -18.77 -1.80
CA VAL A 55 0.00 -18.78 -2.02
C VAL A 55 -0.55 -20.17 -1.72
N LYS A 56 -1.54 -20.22 -0.83
CA LYS A 56 -2.24 -21.45 -0.44
C LYS A 56 -3.76 -21.27 -0.54
N ASP A 57 -4.48 -22.36 -0.78
CA ASP A 57 -5.94 -22.36 -0.73
C ASP A 57 -6.45 -22.43 0.73
N ALA A 58 -7.77 -22.49 0.90
CA ALA A 58 -8.43 -22.54 2.20
C ALA A 58 -8.02 -23.80 3.01
N ASP A 59 -7.72 -24.90 2.33
CA ASP A 59 -7.28 -26.17 2.92
C ASP A 59 -5.77 -26.18 3.25
N GLY A 60 -5.07 -25.09 2.92
CA GLY A 60 -3.62 -24.96 3.15
C GLY A 60 -2.77 -25.67 2.11
N LYS A 61 -3.35 -26.10 0.99
CA LYS A 61 -2.63 -26.68 -0.14
C LYS A 61 -2.03 -25.58 -1.01
N ALA A 62 -0.81 -25.82 -1.49
CA ALA A 62 -0.09 -24.91 -2.36
C ALA A 62 -0.84 -24.66 -3.68
N VAL A 63 -0.92 -23.39 -4.08
CA VAL A 63 -1.52 -22.98 -5.34
C VAL A 63 -0.41 -22.68 -6.33
N GLN A 64 -0.22 -23.57 -7.30
CA GLN A 64 0.71 -23.39 -8.41
C GLN A 64 0.11 -22.51 -9.50
N TYR A 65 0.93 -21.75 -10.25
CA TYR A 65 0.50 -20.91 -11.37
C TYR A 65 -0.57 -19.88 -10.99
N ALA A 66 -0.51 -19.36 -9.77
CA ALA A 66 -1.19 -18.13 -9.41
C ALA A 66 -0.30 -16.95 -9.81
N GLU A 67 -0.90 -15.91 -10.36
CA GLU A 67 -0.17 -14.71 -10.79
C GLU A 67 -0.29 -13.63 -9.72
N VAL A 68 0.86 -13.11 -9.29
CA VAL A 68 0.93 -11.92 -8.43
C VAL A 68 1.03 -10.71 -9.34
N ARG A 69 -0.03 -9.89 -9.33
CA ARG A 69 -0.17 -8.71 -10.19
C ARG A 69 -0.20 -7.45 -9.35
N LYS A 70 0.34 -6.38 -9.89
CA LYS A 70 0.10 -5.02 -9.40
C LYS A 70 -0.18 -4.18 -10.63
N ASP A 71 -1.31 -3.49 -10.61
CA ASP A 71 -1.88 -2.86 -11.80
C ASP A 71 -2.04 -3.93 -12.92
N ASP A 72 -1.71 -3.61 -14.17
CA ASP A 72 -1.81 -4.55 -15.30
C ASP A 72 -0.54 -5.41 -15.52
N LYS A 73 0.40 -5.40 -14.56
CA LYS A 73 1.69 -6.10 -14.68
C LYS A 73 1.74 -7.33 -13.78
N VAL A 74 2.15 -8.46 -14.36
CA VAL A 74 2.54 -9.66 -13.61
C VAL A 74 3.95 -9.47 -13.05
N TRP A 75 4.09 -9.58 -11.73
CA TRP A 75 5.38 -9.49 -11.02
C TRP A 75 5.96 -10.86 -10.73
N GLY A 76 5.11 -11.85 -10.45
CA GLY A 76 5.55 -13.22 -10.20
C GLY A 76 4.45 -14.22 -10.51
N THR A 77 4.86 -15.47 -10.73
CA THR A 77 3.98 -16.61 -10.88
C THR A 77 4.39 -17.68 -9.88
N THR A 78 3.44 -18.25 -9.15
CA THR A 78 3.75 -19.20 -8.10
C THR A 78 4.27 -20.54 -8.64
N SER A 79 5.27 -21.07 -7.97
CA SER A 79 5.89 -22.38 -8.25
C SER A 79 5.02 -23.54 -7.76
N GLY A 80 5.47 -24.79 -7.97
CA GLY A 80 4.72 -26.00 -7.60
C GLY A 80 4.41 -26.13 -6.10
N ASP A 81 5.21 -25.52 -5.25
CA ASP A 81 5.02 -25.42 -3.80
C ASP A 81 4.24 -24.16 -3.36
N GLY A 82 3.73 -23.39 -4.34
CA GLY A 82 3.01 -22.14 -4.11
C GLY A 82 3.91 -20.94 -3.81
N SER A 83 5.23 -21.10 -3.83
CA SER A 83 6.16 -19.99 -3.58
C SER A 83 6.17 -18.96 -4.70
N PHE A 84 6.34 -17.69 -4.36
CA PHE A 84 6.66 -16.61 -5.30
C PHE A 84 7.80 -15.77 -4.74
N ASP A 85 8.57 -15.18 -5.66
CA ASP A 85 9.68 -14.28 -5.35
C ASP A 85 9.85 -13.29 -6.52
N PHE A 86 10.00 -12.00 -6.21
CA PHE A 86 10.32 -10.96 -7.20
C PHE A 86 10.98 -9.74 -6.56
N GLU A 87 11.67 -8.93 -7.37
CA GLU A 87 12.25 -7.65 -6.94
C GLU A 87 11.33 -6.49 -7.32
N ILE A 88 11.21 -5.50 -6.43
CA ILE A 88 10.43 -4.28 -6.66
C ILE A 88 11.09 -3.08 -5.98
N ALA A 89 10.83 -1.88 -6.49
CA ALA A 89 11.26 -0.65 -5.86
C ALA A 89 10.78 -0.58 -4.39
N PRO A 90 11.58 0.01 -3.48
CA PRO A 90 11.17 0.25 -2.10
C PRO A 90 9.85 1.02 -1.98
N GLY A 91 9.12 0.77 -0.89
CA GLY A 91 7.85 1.42 -0.57
C GLY A 91 6.71 0.44 -0.27
N GLU A 92 5.53 1.01 -0.01
CA GLU A 92 4.29 0.26 0.20
C GLU A 92 3.67 -0.13 -1.14
N HIS A 93 3.45 -1.43 -1.33
CA HIS A 93 2.83 -1.97 -2.54
C HIS A 93 1.62 -2.82 -2.18
N THR A 94 0.59 -2.74 -3.02
CA THR A 94 -0.58 -3.61 -2.97
C THR A 94 -0.57 -4.51 -4.20
N PHE A 95 -0.72 -5.82 -3.98
CA PHE A 95 -0.74 -6.83 -5.02
C PHE A 95 -2.04 -7.62 -4.99
N ASP A 96 -2.53 -7.94 -6.18
CA ASP A 96 -3.63 -8.86 -6.40
C ASP A 96 -3.10 -10.24 -6.81
N VAL A 97 -3.69 -11.29 -6.26
CA VAL A 97 -3.40 -12.67 -6.65
C VAL A 97 -4.51 -13.17 -7.55
N TYR A 98 -4.13 -13.60 -8.75
CA TYR A 98 -5.02 -14.15 -9.76
C TYR A 98 -4.82 -15.65 -9.92
N LYS A 99 -5.91 -16.37 -10.17
CA LYS A 99 -5.87 -17.76 -10.64
C LYS A 99 -6.65 -17.86 -11.94
N GLY A 100 -5.94 -18.00 -13.05
CA GLY A 100 -6.53 -17.78 -14.37
C GLY A 100 -6.99 -16.32 -14.51
N ASP A 101 -8.24 -16.12 -14.94
CA ASP A 101 -8.80 -14.78 -15.17
C ASP A 101 -9.48 -14.16 -13.94
N LYS A 102 -9.54 -14.90 -12.82
CA LYS A 102 -10.21 -14.45 -11.60
C LYS A 102 -9.23 -13.91 -10.58
N ARG A 103 -9.52 -12.71 -10.05
CA ARG A 103 -8.86 -12.18 -8.85
C ARG A 103 -9.38 -12.91 -7.62
N GLU A 104 -8.49 -13.52 -6.86
CA GLU A 104 -8.85 -14.30 -5.69
C GLU A 104 -8.64 -13.53 -4.38
N THR A 105 -7.55 -12.77 -4.26
CA THR A 105 -7.24 -12.01 -3.03
C THR A 105 -6.27 -10.86 -3.30
N THR A 106 -6.03 -10.04 -2.28
CA THR A 106 -5.12 -8.89 -2.30
C THR A 106 -4.25 -8.92 -1.05
N PHE A 107 -2.98 -8.54 -1.15
CA PHE A 107 -2.07 -8.37 0.00
C PHE A 107 -1.20 -7.12 -0.17
N THR A 108 -0.63 -6.65 0.94
CA THR A 108 0.30 -5.51 0.96
C THR A 108 1.71 -5.97 1.34
N ALA A 109 2.73 -5.33 0.79
CA ALA A 109 4.12 -5.55 1.14
C ALA A 109 4.82 -4.21 1.39
N SER A 110 5.53 -4.10 2.52
CA SER A 110 6.36 -2.95 2.88
C SER A 110 7.81 -3.25 2.53
N VAL A 111 8.28 -2.71 1.41
CA VAL A 111 9.58 -3.10 0.84
C VAL A 111 10.66 -2.11 1.24
N THR A 112 11.67 -2.57 1.96
CA THR A 112 12.87 -1.79 2.28
C THR A 112 13.98 -2.09 1.28
N ALA A 113 14.69 -1.05 0.82
CA ALA A 113 15.77 -1.15 -0.16
C ALA A 113 16.84 -2.19 0.23
N GLY A 114 17.18 -3.07 -0.73
CA GLY A 114 18.21 -4.09 -0.55
C GLY A 114 17.89 -5.19 0.47
N THR A 115 16.65 -5.26 0.96
CA THR A 115 16.21 -6.29 1.91
C THR A 115 15.17 -7.21 1.28
N THR A 116 14.95 -8.37 1.92
CA THR A 116 13.87 -9.30 1.56
C THR A 116 12.73 -9.13 2.55
N GLU A 117 11.55 -8.79 2.02
CA GLU A 117 10.28 -8.82 2.73
C GLU A 117 9.60 -10.18 2.51
N ASP A 118 9.28 -10.86 3.61
CA ASP A 118 8.54 -12.11 3.60
C ASP A 118 7.10 -11.86 4.05
N VAL A 119 6.16 -11.92 3.11
CA VAL A 119 4.73 -11.68 3.40
C VAL A 119 4.01 -12.93 3.93
N GLY A 120 4.74 -14.03 4.15
CA GLY A 120 4.21 -15.27 4.69
C GLY A 120 3.27 -15.99 3.73
N THR A 121 2.15 -16.49 4.27
CA THR A 121 1.14 -17.23 3.48
C THR A 121 -0.04 -16.33 3.12
N VAL A 122 -0.22 -16.11 1.82
CA VAL A 122 -1.40 -15.48 1.23
C VAL A 122 -2.43 -16.56 0.94
N LYS A 123 -3.57 -16.50 1.65
CA LYS A 123 -4.68 -17.44 1.44
C LYS A 123 -5.62 -16.94 0.36
N LEU A 124 -5.99 -17.82 -0.58
CA LEU A 124 -7.10 -17.54 -1.49
C LEU A 124 -8.40 -17.49 -0.69
N LYS A 125 -9.34 -16.63 -1.13
CA LYS A 125 -10.69 -16.59 -0.53
C LYS A 125 -11.35 -17.96 -0.71
N SER A 126 -11.98 -18.46 0.35
CA SER A 126 -12.85 -19.60 0.20
C SER A 126 -14.06 -19.19 -0.65
N VAL A 127 -14.57 -20.07 -1.51
CA VAL A 127 -15.78 -19.80 -2.31
C VAL A 127 -16.98 -19.47 -1.41
N GLU A 128 -16.92 -19.85 -0.13
CA GLU A 128 -17.92 -19.59 0.90
C GLU A 128 -17.79 -18.22 1.60
N ASP A 129 -16.69 -17.49 1.37
CA ASP A 129 -16.45 -16.14 1.92
C ASP A 129 -16.93 -15.03 0.98
N GLU A 130 -17.84 -15.32 0.04
CA GLU A 130 -18.82 -14.31 -0.34
C GLU A 130 -19.82 -14.16 0.82
N ALA A 131 -19.34 -13.56 1.91
CA ALA A 131 -20.22 -12.99 2.91
C ALA A 131 -21.03 -11.88 2.22
N ASP A 132 -22.15 -12.31 1.67
CA ASP A 132 -23.25 -11.53 1.16
C ASP A 132 -23.53 -10.38 2.14
N ASN A 133 -23.05 -9.18 1.83
CA ASN A 133 -23.38 -7.95 2.56
C ASN A 133 -24.91 -7.76 2.65
N THR A 134 -25.68 -8.49 1.84
CA THR A 134 -27.13 -8.65 1.88
C THR A 134 -27.67 -8.98 3.27
N LEU A 135 -27.06 -9.88 4.05
CA LEU A 135 -27.59 -10.25 5.38
C LEU A 135 -27.38 -9.13 6.41
N TYR A 136 -26.20 -8.49 6.41
CA TYR A 136 -25.91 -7.34 7.28
C TYR A 136 -26.81 -6.14 6.95
N ILE A 137 -27.08 -5.89 5.66
CA ILE A 137 -28.01 -4.85 5.22
C ILE A 137 -29.44 -5.16 5.67
N LEU A 138 -29.90 -6.41 5.55
CA LEU A 138 -31.24 -6.82 6.01
C LEU A 138 -31.39 -6.70 7.53
N VAL A 139 -30.39 -7.13 8.31
CA VAL A 139 -30.40 -6.96 9.77
C VAL A 139 -30.38 -5.48 10.15
N ALA A 140 -29.55 -4.66 9.50
CA ALA A 140 -29.51 -3.21 9.73
C ALA A 140 -30.86 -2.53 9.41
N LEU A 141 -31.53 -2.92 8.32
CA LEU A 141 -32.86 -2.39 7.97
C LEU A 141 -33.92 -2.75 9.02
N VAL A 142 -33.92 -3.98 9.53
CA VAL A 142 -34.84 -4.40 10.60
C VAL A 142 -34.60 -3.59 11.88
N VAL A 143 -33.34 -3.37 12.26
CA VAL A 143 -32.98 -2.56 13.42
C VAL A 143 -33.46 -1.11 13.27
N ILE A 144 -33.27 -0.50 12.09
CA ILE A 144 -33.73 0.86 11.80
C ILE A 144 -35.27 0.96 11.91
N ILE A 145 -36.01 -0.01 11.37
CA ILE A 145 -37.48 -0.04 11.46
C ILE A 145 -37.93 -0.10 12.93
N VAL A 146 -37.28 -0.94 13.75
CA VAL A 146 -37.61 -1.03 15.18
C VAL A 146 -37.34 0.27 15.92
N ILE A 147 -36.23 0.96 15.61
CA ILE A 147 -35.91 2.27 16.20
C ILE A 147 -36.95 3.32 15.80
N ILE A 148 -37.34 3.37 14.52
CA ILE A 148 -38.38 4.30 14.05
C ILE A 148 -39.70 4.04 14.76
N LEU A 149 -40.12 2.77 14.90
CA LEU A 149 -41.34 2.41 15.62
C LEU A 149 -41.26 2.81 17.10
N ALA A 150 -40.11 2.61 17.76
CA ALA A 150 -39.89 3.02 19.13
C ALA A 150 -39.98 4.55 19.29
N LEU A 151 -39.39 5.32 18.37
CA LEU A 151 -39.48 6.78 18.37
C LEU A 151 -40.90 7.30 18.11
N VAL A 152 -41.65 6.67 17.20
CA VAL A 152 -43.07 7.00 16.96
C VAL A 152 -43.94 6.68 18.18
N MET A 153 -43.67 5.55 18.85
CA MET A 153 -44.36 5.18 20.10
C MET A 153 -44.00 6.12 21.26
N MET A 154 -42.75 6.59 21.34
CA MET A 154 -42.33 7.56 22.36
C MET A 154 -42.86 8.97 22.08
N GLY A 155 -42.91 9.41 20.82
CA GLY A 155 -43.47 10.71 20.42
C GLY A 155 -44.98 10.82 20.64
N ARG A 156 -45.72 9.70 20.55
CA ARG A 156 -47.17 9.67 20.85
C ARG A 156 -47.50 9.81 22.34
N ARG A 157 -46.55 9.60 23.25
CA ARG A 157 -46.76 9.75 24.71
C ARG A 157 -46.59 11.19 25.21
N GLN A 158 -46.02 12.11 24.44
CA GLN A 158 -45.80 13.50 24.87
C GLN A 158 -46.88 14.49 24.41
N ASN A 159 -47.78 14.10 23.51
CA ASN A 159 -48.85 14.98 22.99
C ASN A 159 -50.26 14.61 23.51
N GLY A 160 -50.33 14.01 24.69
CA GLY A 160 -51.57 13.65 25.37
C GLY A 160 -51.64 14.30 26.74
N ASP A 161 -51.76 15.61 26.77
CA ASP A 161 -52.45 16.40 27.81
C ASP A 161 -53.20 17.55 27.11
#